data_AF-A0AAU9NES0-F1
#
_entry.id   AF-A0AAU9NES0-F1
#
_cell.length_a   1.000
_cell.length_b   1.000
_cell.length_c   1.000
_cell.angle_alpha   90.00
_cell.angle_beta   90.00
_cell.angle_gamma   90.00
#
_symmetry.space_group_name_H-M   'P 1'
#
loop_
_entity.id
_entity.type
_entity.pdbx_description
1 polymer ?
#
loop_
_entity_poly.entity_id
_entity_poly.type
_entity_poly.pdbx_seq_one_letter_code
_entity_poly.pdbx_strand_id
1 'polypeptide(L)'
;MNVNLIRYSHRMNEVHDDQWPEGWMNVCGIDMNNPQWFPEVCILREGYSLGIQGKIASEMLSQKTTYVAYLVFRTTRDTRGLAVPAKTKVSFGGIEIESENVYLRRPQFQQENYVFPCLRNDGWMEMKLGEFECNEGDDGEVEMAFEEVTQRNWKSGLIVEGIELRPK
;
A
#
# COMPACT_ATOMS: atom_id res chain seq x y z
N MET A 1 -16.74 0.14 16.63
CA MET A 1 -15.98 -0.68 15.66
C MET A 1 -15.54 0.27 14.56
N ASN A 2 -14.35 0.87 14.71
CA ASN A 2 -13.85 1.83 13.73
C ASN A 2 -13.03 1.06 12.69
N VAL A 3 -13.75 0.49 11.72
CA VAL A 3 -13.12 -0.05 10.51
C VAL A 3 -12.94 1.14 9.58
N ASN A 4 -11.72 1.65 9.52
CA ASN A 4 -11.41 2.82 8.73
C ASN A 4 -10.98 2.36 7.34
N LEU A 5 -11.94 2.38 6.43
CA LEU A 5 -11.81 1.94 5.05
C LEU A 5 -11.56 3.16 4.17
N ILE A 6 -10.41 3.25 3.52
CA ILE A 6 -10.31 4.06 2.31
C ILE A 6 -10.70 3.22 1.12
N ARG A 7 -11.61 3.78 0.31
CA ARG A 7 -11.98 3.27 -1.00
C ARG A 7 -11.38 4.16 -2.06
N TYR A 8 -10.38 3.65 -2.74
CA TYR A 8 -9.99 4.07 -4.06
C TYR A 8 -10.25 2.90 -5.02
N SER A 9 -10.54 3.18 -6.29
CA SER A 9 -10.61 2.14 -7.30
C SER A 9 -10.14 2.76 -8.59
N HIS A 10 -8.83 2.70 -8.82
CA HIS A 10 -8.28 2.95 -10.13
C HIS A 10 -7.87 1.64 -10.75
N ARG A 11 -8.46 1.35 -11.90
CA ARG A 11 -7.93 0.32 -12.80
C ARG A 11 -6.75 0.99 -13.50
N MET A 12 -5.55 0.46 -13.31
CA MET A 12 -4.40 0.87 -14.10
C MET A 12 -4.65 0.48 -15.57
N ASN A 13 -5.26 1.37 -16.34
CA ASN A 13 -5.41 1.28 -17.79
C ASN A 13 -4.40 2.23 -18.44
N GLU A 14 -3.95 1.84 -19.63
CA GLU A 14 -2.98 2.53 -20.49
C GLU A 14 -3.18 4.05 -20.52
N VAL A 15 -2.12 4.81 -20.22
CA VAL A 15 -2.05 6.24 -20.53
C VAL A 15 -0.71 6.47 -21.25
N HIS A 16 -0.80 6.92 -22.50
CA HIS A 16 0.33 7.44 -23.23
C HIS A 16 0.67 8.82 -22.66
N ASP A 17 1.92 8.97 -22.26
CA ASP A 17 2.47 10.07 -21.48
C ASP A 17 2.91 11.21 -22.42
N ASP A 18 2.34 12.40 -22.24
CA ASP A 18 2.89 13.66 -22.72
C ASP A 18 2.39 14.76 -21.77
N GLN A 19 3.30 15.31 -20.96
CA GLN A 19 3.22 16.59 -20.21
C GLN A 19 3.24 16.53 -18.67
N TRP A 20 4.07 15.74 -18.00
CA TRP A 20 4.46 16.07 -16.60
C TRP A 20 5.94 15.68 -16.32
N PRO A 21 6.65 16.36 -15.40
CA PRO A 21 8.05 16.07 -15.10
C PRO A 21 8.24 14.66 -14.54
N GLU A 22 9.37 14.03 -14.89
CA GLU A 22 9.61 12.59 -14.77
C GLU A 22 9.37 12.01 -13.36
N GLY A 23 8.59 10.93 -13.30
CA GLY A 23 8.63 9.92 -12.24
C GLY A 23 7.48 9.93 -11.24
N TRP A 24 6.79 11.05 -11.04
CA TRP A 24 5.79 11.19 -9.97
C TRP A 24 4.38 11.42 -10.53
N MET A 25 3.47 10.46 -10.28
CA MET A 25 2.03 10.73 -10.36
C MET A 25 1.51 11.00 -8.95
N ASN A 26 1.24 12.26 -8.63
CA ASN A 26 0.38 12.59 -7.49
C ASN A 26 -1.04 12.14 -7.83
N VAL A 27 -1.60 11.26 -7.00
CA VAL A 27 -3.02 10.96 -7.04
C VAL A 27 -3.64 11.62 -5.82
N CYS A 28 -3.86 12.93 -5.87
CA CYS A 28 -4.64 13.60 -4.84
C CYS A 28 -6.03 12.97 -4.80
N GLY A 29 -6.35 12.31 -3.69
CA GLY A 29 -7.71 11.86 -3.39
C GLY A 29 -8.62 13.07 -3.23
N ILE A 30 -9.73 13.07 -3.95
CA ILE A 30 -10.74 14.14 -3.95
C ILE A 30 -11.45 14.18 -2.58
N ASP A 31 -11.66 15.39 -2.06
CA ASP A 31 -12.54 15.71 -0.92
C ASP A 31 -13.97 15.18 -1.16
N MET A 32 -14.49 14.37 -0.24
CA MET A 32 -15.89 13.95 -0.23
C MET A 32 -16.56 14.26 1.12
N ASN A 33 -16.32 15.44 1.70
CA ASN A 33 -16.96 16.06 2.87
C ASN A 33 -17.03 15.26 4.21
N ASN A 34 -16.71 13.96 4.26
CA ASN A 34 -16.83 12.99 5.39
C ASN A 34 -16.94 11.58 4.72
N PRO A 35 -16.03 10.57 4.85
CA PRO A 35 -15.23 10.10 5.99
C PRO A 35 -13.77 9.76 5.58
N GLN A 36 -12.88 10.72 5.77
CA GLN A 36 -11.53 10.73 5.23
C GLN A 36 -10.52 10.62 6.37
N TRP A 37 -9.64 9.62 6.33
CA TRP A 37 -8.30 9.83 6.87
C TRP A 37 -7.31 8.94 6.14
N PHE A 38 -6.79 9.39 5.02
CA PHE A 38 -5.37 9.30 4.70
C PHE A 38 -5.14 10.52 3.81
N PRO A 39 -4.23 11.43 4.18
CA PRO A 39 -4.00 12.63 3.39
C PRO A 39 -3.53 12.31 1.96
N GLU A 40 -2.72 11.26 1.75
CA GLU A 40 -2.12 10.98 0.43
C GLU A 40 -1.85 9.47 0.24
N VAL A 41 -2.25 8.92 -0.91
CA VAL A 41 -1.76 7.63 -1.41
C VAL A 41 -1.13 7.86 -2.77
N CYS A 42 0.18 7.64 -2.86
CA CYS A 42 0.92 7.84 -4.10
C CYS A 42 1.29 6.50 -4.73
N ILE A 43 1.13 6.42 -6.05
CA ILE A 43 1.65 5.29 -6.84
C ILE A 43 2.90 5.81 -7.56
N LEU A 44 4.07 5.39 -7.10
CA LEU A 44 5.33 5.73 -7.74
C LEU A 44 5.58 4.78 -8.93
N ARG A 45 5.92 5.36 -10.08
CA ARG A 45 6.35 4.63 -11.28
C ARG A 45 7.72 5.16 -11.73
N GLU A 46 8.75 4.96 -10.92
CA GLU A 46 10.14 5.15 -11.38
C GLU A 46 10.57 3.90 -12.16
N GLY A 47 10.81 4.03 -13.46
CA GLY A 47 11.38 2.97 -14.30
C GLY A 47 10.75 1.59 -14.11
N TYR A 48 9.53 1.36 -14.62
CA TYR A 48 8.81 0.06 -14.58
C TYR A 48 8.58 -0.56 -13.19
N SER A 49 9.01 0.07 -12.09
CA SER A 49 8.75 -0.39 -10.72
C SER A 49 7.40 0.11 -10.21
N LEU A 50 6.86 -0.59 -9.20
CA LEU A 50 5.59 -0.26 -8.55
C LEU A 50 5.85 0.07 -7.07
N GLY A 51 5.58 1.31 -6.68
CA GLY A 51 5.50 1.73 -5.28
C GLY A 51 4.08 2.13 -4.89
N ILE A 52 3.62 1.73 -3.70
CA ILE A 52 2.37 2.21 -3.08
C ILE A 52 2.73 2.71 -1.69
N GLN A 53 2.50 3.98 -1.45
CA GLN A 53 2.84 4.61 -0.18
C GLN A 53 1.60 5.29 0.41
N GLY A 54 1.51 5.33 1.73
CA GLY A 54 0.53 6.11 2.47
C GLY A 54 1.15 6.74 3.69
N LYS A 55 0.64 7.91 4.07
CA LYS A 55 1.05 8.63 5.28
C LYS A 55 -0.16 8.99 6.11
N ILE A 56 0.01 9.06 7.43
CA ILE A 56 -1.03 9.55 8.33
C ILE A 56 -0.40 10.17 9.59
N ALA A 57 -0.95 11.32 10.01
CA ALA A 57 -0.59 11.98 11.25
C ALA A 57 -1.02 11.12 12.45
N SER A 58 -0.13 10.85 13.39
CA SER A 58 -0.40 9.98 14.56
C SER A 58 -1.53 10.52 15.43
N GLU A 59 -1.77 11.83 15.41
CA GLU A 59 -2.84 12.52 16.15
C GLU A 59 -4.24 12.14 15.65
N MET A 60 -4.33 11.59 14.44
CA MET A 60 -5.58 11.04 13.90
C MET A 60 -5.86 9.62 14.40
N LEU A 61 -4.90 9.00 15.08
CA LEU A 61 -5.01 7.66 15.64
C LEU A 61 -5.32 7.71 17.14
N SER A 62 -6.01 6.68 17.61
CA SER A 62 -6.16 6.49 19.05
C SER A 62 -4.81 6.11 19.67
N GLN A 63 -4.41 6.83 20.72
CA GLN A 63 -3.20 6.57 21.50
C GLN A 63 -3.28 5.25 22.28
N LYS A 64 -2.15 4.81 22.83
CA LYS A 64 -1.97 3.55 23.56
C LYS A 64 -2.49 2.33 22.79
N THR A 65 -2.34 2.38 21.47
CA THR A 65 -2.92 1.37 20.56
C THR A 65 -1.85 0.90 19.59
N THR A 66 -1.75 -0.41 19.42
CA THR A 66 -0.96 -1.00 18.34
C THR A 66 -1.81 -1.08 17.07
N TYR A 67 -1.30 -0.59 15.96
CA TYR A 67 -1.96 -0.67 14.66
C TYR A 67 -1.22 -1.63 13.73
N VAL A 68 -1.99 -2.35 12.94
CA VAL A 68 -1.49 -3.11 11.80
C VAL A 68 -1.95 -2.46 10.51
N ALA A 69 -1.01 -2.19 9.61
CA ALA A 69 -1.27 -1.63 8.30
C ALA A 69 -1.44 -2.73 7.25
N TYR A 70 -2.48 -2.63 6.44
CA TYR A 70 -2.79 -3.57 5.36
C TYR A 70 -2.99 -2.85 4.04
N LEU A 71 -2.27 -3.25 2.99
CA LEU A 71 -2.64 -2.91 1.62
C LEU A 71 -3.82 -3.77 1.19
N VAL A 72 -4.91 -3.16 0.75
CA VAL A 72 -6.11 -3.84 0.26
C VAL A 72 -6.26 -3.61 -1.23
N PHE A 73 -6.37 -4.70 -1.99
CA PHE A 73 -6.32 -4.64 -3.45
C PHE A 73 -6.98 -5.86 -4.13
N ARG A 74 -7.20 -5.76 -5.44
CA ARG A 74 -7.67 -6.82 -6.33
C ARG A 74 -6.77 -6.90 -7.55
N THR A 75 -6.83 -8.04 -8.23
CA THR A 75 -6.20 -8.21 -9.54
C THR A 75 -7.21 -8.64 -10.58
N THR A 76 -7.02 -8.18 -11.81
CA THR A 76 -7.80 -8.64 -12.97
C THR A 76 -7.24 -9.98 -13.48
N ARG A 77 -8.06 -10.70 -14.26
CA ARG A 77 -7.67 -12.01 -14.81
C ARG A 77 -6.44 -11.94 -15.73
N ASP A 78 -6.29 -10.83 -16.43
CA ASP A 78 -5.24 -10.52 -17.40
C ASP A 78 -4.04 -9.78 -16.77
N THR A 79 -3.94 -9.74 -15.44
CA THR A 79 -2.85 -9.06 -14.73
C THR A 79 -1.47 -9.57 -15.15
N ARG A 80 -0.53 -8.62 -15.30
CA ARG A 80 0.87 -8.87 -15.68
C ARG A 80 1.84 -8.23 -14.70
N GLY A 81 3.00 -8.87 -14.56
CA GLY A 81 4.14 -8.30 -13.84
C GLY A 81 4.01 -8.21 -12.31
N LEU A 82 2.92 -8.65 -11.69
CA LEU A 82 2.73 -8.57 -10.22
C LEU A 82 3.31 -9.76 -9.42
N ALA A 83 3.90 -10.74 -10.11
CA ALA A 83 4.54 -11.91 -9.50
C ALA A 83 6.06 -11.71 -9.36
N VAL A 84 6.43 -10.58 -8.75
CA VAL A 84 7.81 -10.13 -8.55
C VAL A 84 8.03 -9.81 -7.07
N PRO A 85 9.27 -9.95 -6.57
CA PRO A 85 9.59 -9.64 -5.19
C PRO A 85 9.40 -8.16 -4.90
N ALA A 86 8.92 -7.87 -3.71
CA ALA A 86 8.76 -6.55 -3.17
C ALA A 86 9.12 -6.54 -1.67
N LYS A 87 9.12 -5.33 -1.12
CA LYS A 87 9.31 -5.02 0.28
C LYS A 87 8.08 -4.33 0.82
N THR A 88 7.88 -4.41 2.13
CA THR A 88 6.96 -3.53 2.84
C THR A 88 7.71 -2.78 3.91
N LYS A 89 7.23 -1.58 4.22
CA LYS A 89 7.82 -0.71 5.23
C LYS A 89 6.74 -0.05 6.06
N VAL A 90 7.02 0.09 7.35
CA VAL A 90 6.32 1.02 8.24
C VAL A 90 7.36 1.79 9.03
N SER A 91 7.23 3.12 9.07
CA SER A 91 8.10 3.98 9.87
C SER A 91 7.29 4.94 10.73
N PHE A 92 7.62 5.00 12.02
CA PHE A 92 7.01 5.90 12.99
C PHE A 92 7.93 6.10 14.21
N GLY A 93 8.01 7.32 14.75
CA GLY A 93 8.80 7.60 15.96
C GLY A 93 10.31 7.30 15.83
N GLY A 94 10.87 7.40 14.63
CA GLY A 94 12.26 7.04 14.34
C GLY A 94 12.53 5.53 14.28
N ILE A 95 11.51 4.70 14.43
CA ILE A 95 11.56 3.25 14.24
C ILE A 95 11.11 2.96 12.82
N GLU A 96 11.85 2.10 12.13
CA GLU A 96 11.53 1.61 10.80
C GLU A 96 11.54 0.08 10.82
N ILE A 97 10.46 -0.51 10.33
CA ILE A 97 10.30 -1.95 10.20
C ILE A 97 10.11 -2.24 8.72
N GLU A 98 11.02 -3.04 8.17
CA GLU A 98 10.96 -3.52 6.79
C GLU A 98 10.76 -5.03 6.76
N SER A 99 9.97 -5.49 5.80
CA SER A 99 9.89 -6.91 5.43
C SER A 99 10.23 -7.08 3.96
N GLU A 100 10.88 -8.18 3.61
CA GLU A 100 11.26 -8.52 2.24
C GLU A 100 10.52 -9.76 1.74
N ASN A 101 10.65 -10.04 0.43
CA ASN A 101 10.09 -11.22 -0.21
C ASN A 101 8.55 -11.29 -0.13
N VAL A 102 7.89 -10.14 -0.18
CA VAL A 102 6.44 -10.06 -0.33
C VAL A 102 6.06 -10.03 -1.81
N TYR A 103 4.88 -10.55 -2.15
CA TYR A 103 4.43 -10.63 -3.55
C TYR A 103 2.95 -10.28 -3.66
N LEU A 104 2.56 -9.42 -4.59
CA LEU A 104 1.13 -9.16 -4.86
C LEU A 104 0.44 -10.35 -5.55
N ARG A 105 1.22 -11.23 -6.20
CA ARG A 105 0.74 -12.47 -6.82
C ARG A 105 1.76 -13.58 -6.63
N ARG A 106 1.29 -14.81 -6.40
CA ARG A 106 2.16 -16.00 -6.31
C ARG A 106 2.97 -16.20 -7.61
N PRO A 107 4.31 -16.29 -7.55
CA PRO A 107 5.13 -16.68 -8.70
C PRO A 107 4.94 -18.16 -9.05
N GLN A 108 5.29 -18.53 -10.29
CA GLN A 108 5.16 -19.91 -10.77
C GLN A 108 6.20 -20.86 -10.16
N PHE A 109 7.36 -20.32 -9.78
CA PHE A 109 8.43 -21.07 -9.11
C PHE A 109 8.40 -20.74 -7.62
N GLN A 110 8.26 -21.76 -6.78
CA GLN A 110 8.22 -21.60 -5.32
C GLN A 110 9.65 -21.57 -4.76
N GLN A 111 9.98 -20.54 -4.01
CA GLN A 111 11.07 -20.58 -3.03
C GLN A 111 10.45 -20.51 -1.62
N GLU A 112 11.24 -20.91 -0.63
CA GLU A 112 10.85 -20.83 0.78
C GLU A 112 10.83 -19.37 1.26
N ASN A 113 10.02 -19.07 2.28
CA ASN A 113 9.92 -17.76 2.97
C ASN A 113 9.19 -16.61 2.24
N TYR A 114 8.31 -16.89 1.27
CA TYR A 114 7.50 -15.84 0.62
C TYR A 114 6.24 -15.47 1.41
N VAL A 115 5.96 -14.18 1.48
CA VAL A 115 4.72 -13.65 2.06
C VAL A 115 3.76 -13.29 0.94
N PHE A 116 2.56 -13.87 1.01
CA PHE A 116 1.50 -13.67 0.03
C PHE A 116 0.30 -12.94 0.63
N PRO A 117 -0.51 -12.27 -0.20
CA PRO A 117 -1.73 -11.65 0.24
C PRO A 117 -2.75 -12.73 0.61
N CYS A 118 -3.59 -12.42 1.59
CA CYS A 118 -4.71 -13.26 2.00
C CYS A 118 -5.99 -12.80 1.29
N LEU A 119 -6.80 -13.75 0.82
CA LEU A 119 -8.12 -13.46 0.26
C LEU A 119 -9.11 -13.22 1.42
N ARG A 120 -9.81 -12.08 1.38
CA ARG A 120 -10.89 -11.71 2.30
C ARG A 120 -12.22 -12.27 1.82
N ASN A 121 -13.19 -12.31 2.73
CA ASN A 121 -14.56 -12.77 2.46
C ASN A 121 -15.32 -11.88 1.46
N ASP A 122 -14.94 -10.61 1.33
CA ASP A 122 -15.52 -9.65 0.37
C ASP A 122 -14.86 -9.74 -1.03
N GLY A 123 -13.94 -10.68 -1.23
CA GLY A 123 -13.24 -10.90 -2.49
C GLY A 123 -12.10 -9.91 -2.75
N TRP A 124 -11.72 -9.07 -1.79
CA TRP A 124 -10.46 -8.32 -1.84
C TRP A 124 -9.30 -9.15 -1.31
N MET A 125 -8.09 -8.82 -1.73
CA MET A 125 -6.86 -9.35 -1.13
C MET A 125 -6.29 -8.33 -0.15
N GLU A 126 -5.65 -8.82 0.91
CA GLU A 126 -4.93 -7.97 1.86
C GLU A 126 -3.50 -8.45 2.06
N MET A 127 -2.56 -7.51 2.15
CA MET A 127 -1.17 -7.73 2.47
C MET A 127 -0.77 -6.86 3.66
N LYS A 128 -0.22 -7.45 4.72
CA LYS A 128 0.33 -6.68 5.85
C LYS A 128 1.53 -5.87 5.36
N LEU A 129 1.50 -4.56 5.60
CA LEU A 129 2.63 -3.66 5.35
C LEU A 129 3.56 -3.57 6.56
N GLY A 130 2.99 -3.65 7.77
CA GLY A 130 3.75 -3.65 9.02
C GLY A 130 2.83 -3.41 10.22
N GLU A 131 3.44 -3.22 11.37
CA GLU A 131 2.78 -2.98 12.66
C GLU A 131 3.57 -1.92 13.42
N PHE A 132 2.88 -1.02 14.10
CA PHE A 132 3.49 0.05 14.87
C PHE A 132 2.65 0.38 16.10
N GLU A 133 3.28 0.95 17.11
CA GLU A 133 2.62 1.39 18.34
C GLU A 133 2.41 2.90 18.29
N CYS A 134 1.22 3.35 18.67
CA CYS A 134 0.93 4.75 18.90
C CYS A 134 0.81 4.96 20.42
N ASN A 135 1.83 5.52 21.06
CA ASN A 135 1.88 5.78 22.49
C ASN A 135 1.49 7.23 22.83
N GLU A 136 1.29 7.51 24.12
CA GLU A 136 1.06 8.87 24.59
C GLU A 136 2.30 9.74 24.39
N GLY A 137 2.11 10.88 23.72
CA GLY A 137 3.20 11.82 23.43
C GLY A 137 3.96 11.54 22.13
N ASP A 138 3.63 10.46 21.42
CA ASP A 138 4.17 10.25 20.06
C ASP A 138 3.51 11.22 19.08
N ASP A 139 4.32 12.06 18.45
CA ASP A 139 3.91 13.02 17.44
C ASP A 139 4.54 12.72 16.07
N GLY A 140 3.91 13.25 15.01
CA GLY A 140 4.43 13.14 13.64
C GLY A 140 3.73 12.11 12.76
N GLU A 141 4.37 11.78 11.64
CA GLU A 141 3.76 10.99 10.57
C GLU A 141 4.14 9.52 10.64
N VAL A 142 3.14 8.66 10.55
CA VAL A 142 3.31 7.24 10.24
C VAL A 142 3.37 7.11 8.73
N GLU A 143 4.45 6.55 8.20
CA GLU A 143 4.57 6.21 6.79
C GLU A 143 4.47 4.69 6.59
N MET A 144 3.76 4.26 5.54
CA MET A 144 3.58 2.87 5.19
C MET A 144 3.83 2.70 3.69
N ALA A 145 4.55 1.64 3.31
CA ALA A 145 4.89 1.42 1.92
C ALA A 145 4.85 -0.06 1.52
N PHE A 146 4.51 -0.28 0.25
CA PHE A 146 4.83 -1.45 -0.54
C PHE A 146 5.74 -0.99 -1.68
N GLU A 147 6.89 -1.64 -1.86
CA GLU A 147 7.88 -1.22 -2.84
C GLU A 147 8.42 -2.43 -3.59
N GLU A 148 8.19 -2.49 -4.89
CA GLU A 148 8.75 -3.53 -5.74
C GLU A 148 10.29 -3.46 -5.78
N VAL A 149 10.96 -4.59 -5.60
CA VAL A 149 12.40 -4.70 -5.81
C VAL A 149 12.65 -4.73 -7.32
N THR A 150 13.21 -3.65 -7.84
CA THR A 150 13.36 -3.31 -9.26
C THR A 150 13.47 -4.51 -10.19
N GLN A 151 12.39 -4.81 -10.91
CA GLN A 151 12.40 -5.60 -12.12
C GLN A 151 11.70 -4.78 -13.20
N ARG A 152 12.36 -4.52 -14.33
CA ARG A 152 11.85 -3.65 -15.41
C ARG A 152 10.68 -4.28 -16.19
N ASN A 153 9.64 -4.69 -15.48
CA ASN A 153 8.52 -5.47 -15.96
C ASN A 153 7.29 -4.59 -16.05
N TRP A 154 6.55 -4.70 -17.15
CA TRP A 154 5.30 -3.96 -17.30
C TRP A 154 4.24 -4.51 -16.33
N LYS A 155 3.54 -3.61 -15.63
CA LYS A 155 2.50 -3.95 -14.66
C LYS A 155 1.13 -3.56 -15.18
N SER A 156 0.18 -4.48 -15.05
CA SER A 156 -1.22 -4.20 -15.40
C SER A 156 -2.18 -5.00 -14.53
N GLY A 157 -3.42 -4.54 -14.46
CA GLY A 157 -4.49 -5.27 -13.81
C GLY A 157 -4.48 -5.23 -12.28
N LEU A 158 -3.73 -4.33 -11.66
CA LEU A 158 -3.84 -4.04 -10.22
C LEU A 158 -4.97 -3.03 -9.98
N ILE A 159 -5.81 -3.29 -8.99
CA ILE A 159 -6.85 -2.37 -8.49
C ILE A 159 -6.61 -2.21 -7.00
N VAL A 160 -6.28 -1.02 -6.53
CA VAL A 160 -5.99 -0.77 -5.11
C VAL A 160 -7.21 -0.13 -4.46
N GLU A 161 -7.69 -0.72 -3.37
CA GLU A 161 -8.70 -0.13 -2.49
C GLU A 161 -8.06 0.95 -1.62
N GLY A 162 -6.94 0.62 -0.98
CA GLY A 162 -6.18 1.58 -0.17
C GLY A 162 -5.30 0.89 0.84
N ILE A 163 -4.88 1.65 1.85
CA ILE A 163 -4.24 1.12 3.04
C ILE A 163 -5.29 1.17 4.16
N GLU A 164 -5.47 0.06 4.89
CA GLU A 164 -6.31 -0.01 6.08
C GLU A 164 -5.42 -0.14 7.32
N LEU A 165 -5.67 0.71 8.30
CA LEU A 165 -5.09 0.58 9.64
C LEU A 165 -6.11 -0.04 10.58
N ARG A 166 -5.70 -1.12 11.26
CA ARG A 166 -6.56 -1.85 12.20
C ARG A 166 -5.92 -1.87 13.59
N PRO A 167 -6.63 -1.42 14.64
CA PRO A 167 -6.14 -1.57 16.00
C PRO A 167 -6.14 -3.05 16.42
N LYS A 168 -5.17 -3.44 17.24
CA LYS A 168 -4.98 -4.80 17.76
C LYS A 168 -5.38 -4.93 19.22
#